data_AF-A0A4Q5SJE2-F1
#
_entry.id   AF-A0A4Q5SJE2-F1
#
_cell.length_a   1.000
_cell.length_b   1.000
_cell.length_c   1.000
_cell.angle_alpha   90.00
_cell.angle_beta   90.00
_cell.angle_gamma   90.00
#
_symmetry.space_group_name_H-M   'P 1'
#
loop_
_entity.id
_entity.type
_entity.pdbx_description
1 polymer ?
#
loop_
_entity_poly.entity_id
_entity_poly.type
_entity_poly.pdbx_seq_one_letter_code
_entity_poly.pdbx_strand_id
1 'polypeptide(L)'
;MKLTELKSEFHALIDSIDDVNVIELFYDAMSQSVQPAGNNWKLLTNTQQQGVLTAYENSKNEDNLVPFSLIKEKFKEWPSK
;
A
#
# COMPACT_ATOMS: atom_id res chain seq x y z
N MET A 1 -27.02 -0.89 -10.89
CA MET A 1 -26.99 -1.64 -9.61
C MET A 1 -27.41 -0.68 -8.51
N LYS A 2 -28.52 -0.95 -7.81
CA LYS A 2 -28.98 -0.07 -6.72
C LYS A 2 -28.21 -0.43 -5.44
N LEU A 3 -27.92 0.56 -4.59
CA LEU A 3 -27.17 0.38 -3.34
C LEU A 3 -27.76 -0.75 -2.46
N THR A 4 -29.08 -0.90 -2.50
CA THR A 4 -29.82 -1.93 -1.76
C THR A 4 -29.55 -3.35 -2.28
N GLU A 5 -29.41 -3.53 -3.60
CA GLU A 5 -29.05 -4.83 -4.20
C GLU A 5 -27.62 -5.21 -3.83
N LEU A 6 -26.70 -4.25 -3.95
CA LEU A 6 -25.30 -4.44 -3.57
C LEU A 6 -25.16 -4.87 -2.10
N LYS A 7 -25.90 -4.21 -1.20
CA LYS A 7 -25.88 -4.55 0.22
C LYS A 7 -26.41 -5.97 0.49
N SER A 8 -27.44 -6.40 -0.24
CA SER A 8 -28.00 -7.75 -0.10
C SER A 8 -27.04 -8.82 -0.62
N GLU A 9 -26.35 -8.57 -1.73
CA GLU A 9 -25.34 -9.49 -2.28
C GLU A 9 -24.12 -9.60 -1.34
N PHE A 10 -23.71 -8.50 -0.71
CA PHE A 10 -22.64 -8.52 0.29
C PHE A 10 -23.00 -9.36 1.52
N HIS A 11 -24.23 -9.22 2.04
CA HIS A 11 -24.67 -10.06 3.16
C HIS A 11 -24.70 -11.54 2.78
N ALA A 12 -25.25 -11.88 1.61
CA ALA A 12 -25.27 -13.27 1.14
C ALA A 12 -23.86 -13.86 0.95
N LEU A 13 -22.91 -13.04 0.48
CA LEU A 13 -21.50 -13.45 0.37
C LEU A 13 -20.89 -13.71 1.75
N ILE A 14 -21.06 -12.79 2.70
CA ILE A 14 -20.56 -12.94 4.08
C ILE A 14 -21.14 -14.18 4.75
N ASP A 15 -22.44 -14.40 4.60
CA ASP A 15 -23.16 -15.55 5.16
C ASP A 15 -22.71 -16.89 4.53
N SER A 16 -22.13 -16.86 3.32
CA SER A 16 -21.61 -18.04 2.63
C SER A 16 -20.16 -18.40 2.99
N ILE A 17 -19.48 -17.56 3.78
CA ILE A 17 -18.10 -17.79 4.18
C ILE A 17 -18.07 -18.55 5.50
N ASP A 18 -17.73 -19.84 5.43
CA ASP A 18 -17.56 -20.69 6.61
C ASP A 18 -16.18 -20.53 7.29
N ASP A 19 -15.20 -19.94 6.59
CA ASP A 19 -13.83 -19.74 7.08
C ASP A 19 -13.61 -18.29 7.53
N VAL A 20 -13.47 -18.09 8.84
CA VAL A 20 -13.27 -16.77 9.45
C VAL A 20 -12.02 -16.06 8.89
N ASN A 21 -11.00 -16.80 8.46
CA ASN A 21 -9.78 -16.21 7.88
C ASN A 21 -10.07 -15.53 6.54
N VAL A 22 -11.06 -16.03 5.78
CA VAL A 22 -11.48 -15.42 4.52
C VAL A 22 -12.22 -14.11 4.78
N ILE A 23 -13.05 -14.05 5.84
CA ILE A 23 -13.71 -12.80 6.26
C ILE A 23 -12.66 -11.75 6.66
N GLU A 24 -11.63 -12.14 7.43
CA GLU A 24 -10.53 -11.25 7.81
C GLU A 24 -9.77 -10.71 6.59
N LEU A 25 -9.43 -11.57 5.61
CA LEU A 25 -8.78 -11.15 4.36
C LEU A 25 -9.62 -10.13 3.58
N PHE A 26 -10.92 -10.33 3.50
CA PHE A 26 -11.83 -9.39 2.83
C PHE A 26 -11.92 -8.06 3.59
N TYR A 27 -12.02 -8.11 4.92
CA TYR A 27 -12.03 -6.92 5.75
C TYR A 27 -10.74 -6.12 5.62
N ASP A 28 -9.58 -6.79 5.61
CA ASP A 28 -8.28 -6.14 5.45
C ASP A 28 -8.15 -5.49 4.07
N ALA A 29 -8.54 -6.18 3.00
CA ALA A 29 -8.52 -5.63 1.65
C ALA A 29 -9.42 -4.39 1.51
N MET A 30 -10.64 -4.45 2.08
CA MET A 30 -11.56 -3.31 2.09
C MET A 30 -11.01 -2.17 2.93
N SER A 31 -10.48 -2.44 4.12
CA SER A 31 -9.96 -1.41 5.03
C SER A 31 -8.77 -0.67 4.41
N GLN A 32 -7.88 -1.37 3.69
CA GLN A 32 -6.78 -0.77 2.94
C GLN A 32 -7.27 0.16 1.82
N SER A 33 -8.38 -0.19 1.16
CA SER A 33 -9.00 0.67 0.12
C SER A 33 -9.63 1.95 0.69
N VAL A 34 -9.96 1.96 1.99
CA VAL A 34 -10.52 3.11 2.72
C VAL A 34 -9.43 3.97 3.35
N GLN A 35 -8.18 3.48 3.44
CA GLN A 35 -7.07 4.27 3.97
C GLN A 35 -6.84 5.48 3.05
N PRO A 36 -6.94 6.72 3.57
CA PRO A 36 -6.67 7.89 2.77
C PRO A 36 -5.21 7.86 2.28
N ALA A 37 -5.02 8.13 1.00
CA ALA A 37 -3.70 8.25 0.40
C ALA A 37 -2.80 9.17 1.24
N GLY A 38 -1.59 8.72 1.56
CA GLY A 38 -0.63 9.49 2.35
C GLY A 38 -0.52 9.11 3.84
N ASN A 39 -1.24 8.10 4.33
CA ASN A 39 -1.07 7.65 5.73
C ASN A 39 0.37 7.17 6.03
N ASN A 40 1.07 6.58 5.06
CA ASN A 40 2.46 6.13 5.24
C ASN A 40 3.43 7.28 5.55
N TRP A 41 3.18 8.49 5.04
CA TRP A 41 3.98 9.68 5.37
C TRP A 41 3.91 10.00 6.87
N LYS A 42 2.72 9.85 7.46
CA LYS A 42 2.47 10.12 8.88
C LYS A 42 3.08 9.06 9.81
N LEU A 43 3.39 7.87 9.28
CA LEU A 43 4.05 6.79 10.03
C LEU A 43 5.57 6.98 10.11
N LEU A 44 6.16 7.82 9.26
CA LEU A 44 7.59 8.10 9.26
C LEU A 44 7.96 9.00 10.44
N THR A 45 9.12 8.72 11.07
CA THR A 45 9.73 9.65 12.02
C THR A 45 10.17 10.94 11.32
N ASN A 46 10.36 12.02 12.07
CA ASN A 46 10.85 13.29 11.51
C ASN A 46 12.16 13.10 10.72
N THR A 47 13.07 12.25 11.18
CA THR A 47 14.33 11.94 10.49
C THR A 47 14.08 11.22 9.16
N GLN A 48 13.15 10.26 9.13
CA GLN A 48 12.79 9.55 7.90
C GLN A 48 12.10 10.48 6.90
N GLN A 49 11.17 11.31 7.35
CA GLN A 49 10.52 12.33 6.52
C GLN A 49 11.55 13.29 5.91
N GLN A 50 12.48 13.80 6.73
CA GLN A 50 13.55 14.65 6.27
C GLN A 50 14.44 13.96 5.24
N GLY A 51 14.76 12.68 5.45
CA GLY A 51 15.51 11.87 4.49
C GLY A 51 14.80 11.76 3.12
N VAL A 52 13.48 11.57 3.11
CA VAL A 52 12.68 11.55 1.87
C VAL A 52 12.72 12.90 1.16
N LEU A 53 12.52 14.00 1.90
CA LEU A 53 12.58 15.36 1.32
C LEU A 53 13.97 15.67 0.75
N THR A 54 15.03 15.31 1.47
CA THR A 54 16.40 15.50 1.01
C THR A 54 16.69 14.66 -0.23
N ALA A 55 16.25 13.40 -0.29
CA ALA A 55 16.39 12.57 -1.49
C ALA A 55 15.66 13.16 -2.69
N TYR A 56 14.48 13.75 -2.49
CA TYR A 56 13.72 14.44 -3.52
C TYR A 56 14.41 15.70 -4.04
N GLU A 57 15.00 16.52 -3.16
CA GLU A 57 15.77 17.69 -3.60
C GLU A 57 17.05 17.27 -4.34
N ASN A 58 17.74 16.23 -3.85
CA ASN A 58 18.95 15.72 -4.49
C ASN A 58 18.69 15.14 -5.88
N SER A 59 17.51 14.57 -6.14
CA SER A 59 17.18 13.99 -7.44
C SER A 59 17.00 15.03 -8.56
N LYS A 60 16.88 16.32 -8.21
CA LYS A 60 16.89 17.41 -9.20
C LYS A 60 18.27 17.62 -9.81
N ASN A 61 19.32 17.11 -9.19
CA ASN A 61 20.66 17.09 -9.76
C ASN A 61 20.92 15.76 -10.46
N GLU A 62 21.19 15.82 -11.77
CA GLU A 62 21.46 14.64 -12.58
C GLU A 62 22.70 13.85 -12.11
N ASP A 63 23.70 14.51 -11.54
CA ASP A 63 24.90 13.85 -11.01
C ASP A 63 24.61 12.91 -9.82
N ASN A 64 23.48 13.14 -9.14
CA ASN A 64 23.03 12.30 -8.02
C ASN A 64 22.13 11.14 -8.48
N LEU A 65 21.75 11.10 -9.76
CA LEU A 65 20.89 10.05 -10.29
C LEU A 65 21.69 8.78 -10.54
N VAL A 66 21.04 7.65 -10.28
CA VAL A 66 21.60 6.32 -10.57
C VAL A 66 20.76 5.63 -11.63
N PRO A 67 21.39 4.89 -12.56
CA PRO A 67 20.67 4.06 -13.51
C PRO A 67 19.67 3.13 -12.82
N PHE A 68 18.46 3.06 -13.38
CA PHE A 68 17.40 2.22 -12.84
C PHE A 68 17.76 0.73 -12.80
N SER A 69 18.61 0.26 -13.72
CA SER A 69 19.15 -1.11 -13.73
C SER A 69 19.90 -1.45 -12.45
N LEU A 70 20.71 -0.53 -11.92
CA LEU A 70 21.48 -0.74 -10.68
C LEU A 70 20.56 -0.84 -9.46
N ILE A 71 19.49 -0.04 -9.42
CA ILE A 71 18.48 -0.12 -8.35
C ILE A 71 17.74 -1.46 -8.43
N LYS A 72 17.32 -1.89 -9.62
CA LYS A 72 16.68 -3.20 -9.81
C LYS A 72 17.55 -4.36 -9.36
N GLU A 73 18.85 -4.33 -9.68
CA GLU A 73 19.79 -5.35 -9.25
C GLU A 73 19.97 -5.36 -7.73
N LYS A 74 20.15 -4.18 -7.13
CA LYS A 74 20.30 -4.02 -5.67
C LYS A 74 19.11 -4.57 -4.87
N PHE A 75 17.90 -4.43 -5.39
CA PHE A 75 16.67 -4.86 -4.72
C PHE A 75 16.06 -6.13 -5.31
N LYS A 76 16.82 -6.91 -6.08
CA LYS A 76 16.33 -8.14 -6.72
C LYS A 76 15.78 -9.16 -5.71
N GLU A 77 16.29 -9.15 -4.47
CA GLU A 77 15.89 -10.06 -3.38
C GLU A 77 15.03 -9.37 -2.30
N TRP A 78 14.47 -8.19 -2.57
CA TRP A 78 13.61 -7.45 -1.63
C TRP A 78 12.15 -7.40 -2.10
N PRO A 79 11.14 -7.69 -1.25
CA PRO A 79 11.20 -8.32 0.06
C PRO A 79 10.89 -9.81 -0.12
N SER A 80 11.91 -10.63 -0.45
CA SER A 80 11.71 -12.08 -0.33
C SER A 80 11.85 -12.51 1.12
N LYS A 81 10.75 -12.32 1.88
CA LYS A 81 10.28 -13.19 2.97
C LYS A 81 9.00 -12.63 3.59
#